data_AF-A0A0F6Q727-F1
#
_entry.id   AF-A0A0F6Q727-F1
#
_cell.length_a   1.000
_cell.length_b   1.000
_cell.length_c   1.000
_cell.angle_alpha   90.00
_cell.angle_beta   90.00
_cell.angle_gamma   90.00
#
_symmetry.space_group_name_H-M   'P 1'
#
loop_
_entity.id
_entity.type
_entity.pdbx_description
1 polymer ?
#
loop_
_entity_poly.entity_id
_entity_poly.type
_entity_poly.pdbx_seq_one_letter_code
_entity_poly.pdbx_strand_id
1 'polypeptide(L)'
;DREAIEEAAEYIELDPDFLERLLKDPLRVRPSVEEAIHISKVLDIPLHPYYTLYWNTLKPEQVEELQRYLLGAQIEWDEHMKNKFAKKVIRYLELLGLPHRLERVIVIEYPWSAALLTPLGNLEWEFKTKPFYTV
;
A
#
# COMPACT_ATOMS: atom_id res chain seq x y z
N ASP A 1 28.01 -9.81 -8.63
CA ASP A 1 28.73 -10.91 -7.97
C ASP A 1 27.74 -11.67 -7.09
N ARG A 2 27.86 -12.98 -6.92
CA ARG A 2 26.92 -13.75 -6.09
C ARG A 2 27.08 -13.40 -4.61
N GLU A 3 28.33 -13.19 -4.17
CA GLU A 3 28.67 -12.75 -2.81
C GLU A 3 27.96 -11.44 -2.45
N ALA A 4 28.00 -10.43 -3.31
CA ALA A 4 27.31 -9.17 -3.09
C ALA A 4 25.77 -9.30 -3.01
N ILE A 5 25.18 -10.29 -3.69
CA ILE A 5 23.74 -10.56 -3.59
C ILE A 5 23.41 -11.20 -2.24
N GLU A 6 24.24 -12.14 -1.79
CA GLU A 6 24.05 -12.82 -0.51
C GLU A 6 24.20 -11.84 0.67
N GLU A 7 25.21 -10.97 0.64
CA GLU A 7 25.38 -9.89 1.64
C GLU A 7 24.17 -8.93 1.66
N ALA A 8 23.71 -8.50 0.49
CA ALA A 8 22.57 -7.60 0.40
C ALA A 8 21.28 -8.27 0.88
N ALA A 9 21.07 -9.54 0.51
CA ALA A 9 19.91 -10.34 0.92
C ALA A 9 19.88 -10.57 2.43
N GLU A 10 21.04 -10.83 3.04
CA GLU A 10 21.17 -10.94 4.50
C GLU A 10 20.82 -9.60 5.19
N TYR A 11 21.32 -8.47 4.68
CA TYR A 11 21.06 -7.15 5.26
C TYR A 11 19.57 -6.75 5.24
N ILE A 12 18.84 -7.11 4.19
CA ILE A 12 17.40 -6.81 4.03
C ILE A 12 16.50 -8.01 4.34
N GLU A 13 17.04 -9.06 4.97
CA GLU A 13 16.31 -10.26 5.40
C GLU A 13 15.45 -10.92 4.28
N LEU A 14 15.98 -10.99 3.06
CA LEU A 14 15.31 -11.62 1.91
C LEU A 14 16.01 -12.92 1.47
N ASP A 15 15.27 -13.74 0.73
CA ASP A 15 15.84 -14.89 0.03
C ASP A 15 16.83 -14.43 -1.07
N PRO A 16 18.10 -14.89 -1.06
CA PRO A 16 19.10 -14.47 -2.05
C PRO A 16 18.72 -14.80 -3.49
N ASP A 17 18.06 -15.94 -3.71
CA ASP A 17 17.62 -16.34 -5.05
C ASP A 17 16.46 -15.47 -5.53
N PHE A 18 15.54 -15.08 -4.65
CA PHE A 18 14.51 -14.09 -4.94
C PHE A 18 15.13 -12.72 -5.27
N LEU A 19 16.06 -12.22 -4.46
CA LEU A 19 16.74 -10.94 -4.72
C LEU A 19 17.47 -10.97 -6.07
N GLU A 20 18.15 -12.07 -6.39
CA GLU A 20 18.81 -12.24 -7.69
C GLU A 20 17.80 -12.19 -8.85
N ARG A 21 16.67 -12.88 -8.74
CA ARG A 21 15.61 -12.84 -9.76
C ARG A 21 15.00 -11.45 -9.90
N LEU A 22 14.77 -10.76 -8.79
CA LEU A 22 14.23 -9.40 -8.76
C LEU A 22 15.16 -8.41 -9.46
N LEU A 23 16.47 -8.48 -9.19
CA LEU A 23 17.47 -7.63 -9.83
C LEU A 23 17.65 -7.94 -11.32
N LYS A 24 17.48 -9.21 -11.73
CA LYS A 24 17.57 -9.62 -13.14
C LYS A 24 16.36 -9.19 -13.98
N ASP A 25 15.15 -9.27 -13.43
CA ASP A 25 13.91 -8.93 -14.15
C ASP A 25 12.86 -8.24 -13.24
N PRO A 26 13.08 -6.94 -12.91
CA PRO A 26 12.27 -6.21 -11.95
C PRO A 26 10.85 -5.87 -12.45
N LEU A 27 10.58 -6.04 -13.75
CA LEU A 27 9.26 -5.79 -14.32
C LEU A 27 8.31 -6.98 -14.14
N ARG A 28 8.88 -8.20 -14.15
CA ARG A 28 8.14 -9.46 -14.02
C ARG A 28 8.19 -10.04 -12.62
N VAL A 29 9.33 -9.96 -11.95
CA VAL A 29 9.51 -10.42 -10.58
C VAL A 29 9.20 -9.26 -9.66
N ARG A 30 8.29 -9.46 -8.70
CA ARG A 30 7.85 -8.42 -7.77
C ARG A 30 7.91 -8.97 -6.35
N PRO A 31 8.36 -8.15 -5.38
CA PRO A 31 8.21 -8.49 -3.97
C PRO A 31 6.74 -8.59 -3.61
N SER A 32 6.43 -9.36 -2.57
CA SER A 32 5.15 -9.28 -1.87
C SER A 32 4.94 -7.86 -1.31
N VAL A 33 3.73 -7.55 -0.85
CA VAL A 33 3.48 -6.22 -0.27
C VAL A 33 4.24 -6.04 1.05
N GLU A 34 4.40 -7.11 1.84
CA GLU A 34 5.20 -7.12 3.06
C GLU A 34 6.68 -6.89 2.76
N GLU A 35 7.23 -7.62 1.79
CA GLU A 35 8.62 -7.44 1.35
C GLU A 35 8.83 -6.02 0.80
N ALA A 36 7.89 -5.49 0.01
CA ALA A 36 7.96 -4.12 -0.51
C ALA A 36 7.96 -3.07 0.61
N ILE A 37 7.13 -3.25 1.64
CA ILE A 37 7.09 -2.38 2.82
C ILE A 37 8.38 -2.51 3.62
N HIS A 38 8.88 -3.73 3.81
CA HIS A 38 10.13 -4.01 4.53
C HIS A 38 11.32 -3.33 3.83
N ILE A 39 11.50 -3.57 2.53
CA ILE A 39 12.54 -2.92 1.70
C ILE A 39 12.46 -1.40 1.81
N SER A 40 11.24 -0.83 1.67
CA SER A 40 11.02 0.62 1.76
C SER A 40 11.46 1.18 3.11
N LYS A 41 11.15 0.48 4.21
CA LYS A 41 11.52 0.90 5.58
C LYS A 41 13.00 0.73 5.88
N VAL A 42 13.61 -0.39 5.49
CA VAL A 42 15.02 -0.70 5.77
C VAL A 42 15.95 0.20 4.97
N LEU A 43 15.63 0.44 3.70
CA LEU A 43 16.48 1.23 2.80
C LEU A 43 16.10 2.72 2.73
N ASP A 44 15.04 3.14 3.42
CA ASP A 44 14.49 4.51 3.36
C ASP A 44 14.22 4.98 1.93
N ILE A 45 13.60 4.10 1.12
CA ILE A 45 13.20 4.39 -0.25
C ILE A 45 11.67 4.39 -0.39
N PRO A 46 11.10 5.03 -1.42
CA PRO A 46 9.66 4.99 -1.66
C PRO A 46 9.12 3.56 -1.81
N LEU A 47 7.84 3.38 -1.49
CA LEU A 47 7.14 2.12 -1.69
C LEU A 47 7.22 1.65 -3.14
N HIS A 48 7.34 0.33 -3.34
CA HIS A 48 7.40 -0.26 -4.68
C HIS A 48 6.21 0.22 -5.56
N PRO A 49 6.46 0.60 -6.82
CA PRO A 49 5.45 1.27 -7.66
C PRO A 49 4.21 0.42 -7.92
N TYR A 50 4.34 -0.91 -7.94
CA TYR A 50 3.20 -1.83 -8.10
C TYR A 50 2.15 -1.71 -6.99
N TYR A 51 2.56 -1.33 -5.78
CA TYR A 51 1.69 -1.12 -4.62
C TYR A 51 1.38 0.37 -4.38
N THR A 52 1.82 1.26 -5.26
CA THR A 52 1.56 2.70 -5.15
C THR A 52 0.29 3.05 -5.92
N LEU A 53 -0.75 3.43 -5.19
CA LEU A 53 -2.03 3.88 -5.76
C LEU A 53 -1.91 5.28 -6.39
N TYR A 54 -2.91 5.67 -7.16
CA TYR A 54 -2.96 6.99 -7.80
C TYR A 54 -3.39 8.09 -6.83
N TRP A 55 -2.68 8.26 -5.70
CA TRP A 55 -2.99 9.20 -4.63
C TRP A 55 -3.16 10.65 -5.11
N ASN A 56 -2.43 11.06 -6.15
CA ASN A 56 -2.53 12.40 -6.74
C ASN A 56 -3.84 12.65 -7.51
N THR A 57 -4.70 11.64 -7.70
CA THR A 57 -6.03 11.82 -8.29
C THR A 57 -7.06 12.34 -7.29
N LEU A 58 -6.76 12.21 -5.99
CA LEU A 58 -7.57 12.76 -4.92
C LEU A 58 -6.98 14.08 -4.43
N LYS A 59 -7.85 15.03 -4.14
CA LYS A 59 -7.47 16.22 -3.38
C LYS A 59 -7.18 15.83 -1.93
N PRO A 60 -6.34 16.58 -1.21
CA PRO A 60 -6.07 16.33 0.20
C PRO A 60 -7.36 16.16 1.03
N GLU A 61 -8.40 16.96 0.77
CA GLU A 61 -9.65 16.90 1.55
C GLU A 61 -10.41 15.58 1.32
N GLN A 62 -10.25 15.01 0.12
CA GLN A 62 -10.83 13.72 -0.24
C GLN A 62 -10.05 12.56 0.39
N VAL A 63 -8.73 12.71 0.57
CA VAL A 63 -7.90 11.74 1.31
C VAL A 63 -8.27 11.75 2.79
N GLU A 64 -8.46 12.93 3.38
CA GLU A 64 -8.95 13.08 4.75
C GLU A 64 -10.33 12.44 4.93
N GLU A 65 -11.27 12.70 4.01
CA GLU A 65 -12.60 12.08 4.06
C GLU A 65 -12.53 10.55 3.89
N LEU A 66 -11.69 10.08 2.97
CA LEU A 66 -11.42 8.64 2.80
C LEU A 66 -10.96 8.04 4.12
N GLN A 67 -9.95 8.61 4.77
CA GLN A 67 -9.43 8.10 6.04
C GLN A 67 -10.51 8.00 7.12
N ARG A 68 -11.40 9.00 7.24
CA ARG A 68 -12.56 8.95 8.16
C ARG A 68 -13.51 7.80 7.83
N TYR A 69 -13.76 7.54 6.55
CA TYR A 69 -14.55 6.38 6.14
C TYR A 69 -13.84 5.05 6.46
N LEU A 70 -12.51 5.01 6.35
CA LEU A 70 -11.73 3.82 6.71
C LEU A 70 -11.79 3.53 8.21
N LEU A 71 -11.76 4.55 9.07
CA LEU A 71 -11.90 4.39 10.52
C LEU A 71 -13.25 3.80 10.95
N GLY A 72 -14.31 4.07 10.19
CA GLY A 72 -15.65 3.51 10.42
C GLY A 72 -15.89 2.15 9.75
N ALA A 73 -14.90 1.61 9.06
CA ALA A 73 -15.01 0.35 8.32
C ALA A 73 -14.84 -0.87 9.25
N GLN A 74 -15.44 -1.99 8.87
CA GLN A 74 -15.11 -3.27 9.50
C GLN A 74 -13.82 -3.79 8.88
N ILE A 75 -12.75 -3.80 9.67
CA ILE A 75 -11.46 -4.38 9.30
C ILE A 75 -11.43 -5.81 9.85
N GLU A 76 -11.47 -6.79 8.96
CA GLU A 76 -11.28 -8.20 9.32
C GLU A 76 -9.79 -8.53 9.19
N TRP A 77 -9.13 -8.63 10.34
CA TRP A 77 -7.75 -9.08 10.45
C TRP A 77 -7.70 -10.61 10.33
N ASP A 78 -7.91 -11.13 9.11
CA ASP A 78 -7.59 -12.52 8.76
C ASP A 78 -6.22 -12.60 8.06
N GLU A 79 -5.80 -13.82 7.70
CA GLU A 79 -4.58 -14.12 6.93
C GLU A 79 -4.44 -13.30 5.63
N HIS A 80 -5.52 -12.65 5.18
CA HIS A 80 -5.64 -11.91 3.93
C HIS A 80 -6.04 -10.43 4.15
N MET A 81 -5.97 -9.90 5.38
CA MET A 81 -6.32 -8.51 5.75
C MET A 81 -7.48 -7.94 4.90
N LYS A 82 -8.71 -8.41 5.11
CA LYS A 82 -9.86 -7.92 4.33
C LYS A 82 -10.46 -6.66 4.96
N ASN A 83 -10.68 -5.65 4.13
CA ASN A 83 -11.38 -4.44 4.56
C ASN A 83 -12.77 -4.37 3.92
N LYS A 84 -13.82 -4.15 4.74
CA LYS A 84 -15.21 -4.01 4.29
C LYS A 84 -15.72 -2.58 4.44
N PHE A 85 -16.16 -1.95 3.35
CA PHE A 85 -16.66 -0.57 3.32
C PHE A 85 -18.10 -0.43 2.86
N ALA A 86 -18.77 0.63 3.30
CA ALA A 86 -20.08 1.04 2.81
C ALA A 86 -20.02 1.64 1.39
N LYS A 87 -21.11 1.53 0.62
CA LYS A 87 -21.21 1.95 -0.81
C LYS A 87 -20.83 3.40 -1.11
N LYS A 88 -20.77 4.31 -0.13
CA LYS A 88 -20.51 5.75 -0.36
C LYS A 88 -19.04 6.05 -0.74
N VAL A 89 -18.11 5.13 -0.45
CA VAL A 89 -16.65 5.33 -0.65
C VAL A 89 -16.18 4.96 -2.07
N ILE A 90 -17.03 4.33 -2.88
CA ILE A 90 -16.68 3.70 -4.17
C ILE A 90 -15.88 4.65 -5.07
N ARG A 91 -16.31 5.92 -5.18
CA ARG A 91 -15.69 6.87 -6.11
C ARG A 91 -14.21 7.15 -5.79
N TYR A 92 -13.84 7.21 -4.52
CA TYR A 92 -12.45 7.46 -4.13
C TYR A 92 -11.57 6.25 -4.43
N LEU A 93 -12.08 5.04 -4.19
CA LEU A 93 -11.37 3.80 -4.50
C LEU A 93 -11.15 3.63 -6.02
N GLU A 94 -12.15 3.98 -6.83
CA GLU A 94 -12.03 4.00 -8.29
C GLU A 94 -10.95 4.96 -8.78
N LEU A 95 -10.93 6.20 -8.26
CA LEU A 95 -9.94 7.21 -8.64
C LEU A 95 -8.52 6.80 -8.26
N LEU A 96 -8.36 6.18 -7.08
CA LEU A 96 -7.08 5.61 -6.64
C LEU A 96 -6.59 4.45 -7.52
N GLY A 97 -7.43 3.92 -8.41
CA GLY A 97 -7.12 2.72 -9.18
C GLY A 97 -7.05 1.46 -8.33
N LEU A 98 -7.71 1.46 -7.17
CA LEU A 98 -7.59 0.40 -6.18
C LEU A 98 -8.48 -0.79 -6.54
N PRO A 99 -7.92 -1.99 -6.76
CA PRO A 99 -8.73 -3.18 -7.02
C PRO A 99 -9.64 -3.52 -5.83
N HIS A 100 -10.94 -3.63 -6.09
CA HIS A 100 -11.95 -3.92 -5.08
C HIS A 100 -13.11 -4.72 -5.68
N ARG A 101 -13.84 -5.46 -4.84
CA ARG A 101 -15.05 -6.21 -5.22
C ARG A 101 -16.29 -5.58 -4.59
N LEU A 102 -17.36 -5.45 -5.36
CA LEU A 102 -18.64 -4.99 -4.86
C LEU A 102 -19.57 -6.19 -4.64
N GLU A 103 -19.87 -6.49 -3.38
CA GLU A 103 -20.90 -7.45 -3.00
C GLU A 103 -22.09 -6.71 -2.37
N ARG A 104 -22.47 -7.05 -1.13
CA ARG A 104 -23.36 -6.20 -0.31
C ARG A 104 -22.63 -4.96 0.22
N VAL A 105 -21.33 -5.10 0.42
CA VAL A 105 -20.36 -4.10 0.85
C VAL A 105 -19.18 -4.11 -0.13
N ILE A 106 -18.36 -3.07 -0.11
CA ILE A 106 -17.11 -3.05 -0.87
C ILE A 106 -16.09 -3.87 -0.10
N VAL A 107 -15.43 -4.82 -0.76
CA VAL A 107 -14.38 -5.65 -0.17
C VAL A 107 -13.06 -5.33 -0.86
N ILE A 108 -12.06 -4.99 -0.07
CA ILE A 108 -10.67 -4.82 -0.53
C ILE A 108 -9.86 -5.96 0.05
N GLU A 109 -9.25 -6.73 -0.83
CA GLU A 109 -8.51 -7.94 -0.47
C GLU A 109 -7.01 -7.69 -0.45
N TYR A 110 -6.30 -8.61 0.18
CA TYR A 110 -4.86 -8.75 0.00
C TYR A 110 -4.47 -8.80 -1.49
N PRO A 111 -3.36 -8.15 -1.91
CA PRO A 111 -2.46 -7.30 -1.13
C PRO A 111 -2.89 -5.82 -1.06
N TRP A 112 -3.99 -5.46 -1.74
CA TRP A 112 -4.42 -4.09 -1.94
C TRP A 112 -4.92 -3.41 -0.68
N SER A 113 -5.41 -4.18 0.28
CA SER A 113 -5.73 -3.69 1.62
C SER A 113 -4.51 -3.11 2.34
N ALA A 114 -3.37 -3.81 2.31
CA ALA A 114 -2.12 -3.32 2.86
C ALA A 114 -1.57 -2.12 2.07
N ALA A 115 -1.66 -2.16 0.74
CA ALA A 115 -1.26 -1.05 -0.14
C ALA A 115 -2.06 0.24 0.12
N LEU A 116 -3.34 0.13 0.49
CA LEU A 116 -4.18 1.27 0.87
C LEU A 116 -3.82 1.81 2.26
N LEU A 117 -3.67 0.92 3.25
CA LEU A 117 -3.52 1.29 4.66
C LEU A 117 -2.10 1.76 5.00
N THR A 118 -1.07 1.21 4.37
CA THR A 118 0.32 1.53 4.70
C THR A 118 0.66 3.00 4.48
N PRO A 119 0.34 3.64 3.34
CA PRO A 119 0.58 5.07 3.14
C PRO A 119 -0.24 5.96 4.09
N LEU A 120 -1.36 5.45 4.61
CA LEU A 120 -2.18 6.13 5.62
C LEU A 120 -1.74 5.80 7.06
N GLY A 121 -0.54 5.23 7.24
CA GLY A 121 0.03 4.81 8.52
C GLY A 121 -0.90 3.91 9.34
N ASN A 122 -1.56 2.95 8.68
CA ASN A 122 -2.47 1.99 9.31
C ASN A 122 -3.59 2.62 10.15
N LEU A 123 -3.95 3.88 9.86
CA LEU A 123 -4.95 4.66 10.61
C LEU A 123 -4.56 4.94 12.07
N GLU A 124 -3.27 4.82 12.41
CA GLU A 124 -2.74 5.14 13.75
C GLU A 124 -2.63 6.65 14.01
N TRP A 125 -2.83 7.47 12.97
CA TRP A 125 -2.80 8.92 13.02
C TRP A 125 -3.91 9.51 12.14
N GLU A 126 -4.29 10.76 12.42
CA GLU A 126 -5.32 11.49 11.67
C GLU A 126 -4.67 12.43 10.65
N PHE A 127 -4.94 12.22 9.37
CA PHE A 127 -4.57 13.12 8.29
C PHE A 127 -5.50 14.32 8.30
N LYS A 128 -4.93 15.50 8.55
CA LYS A 128 -5.64 16.78 8.47
C LYS A 128 -5.10 17.59 7.32
N THR A 129 -6.00 17.98 6.44
CA THR A 129 -5.67 18.95 5.40
C THR A 129 -5.23 20.27 6.02
N LYS A 130 -4.08 20.75 5.58
CA LYS A 130 -3.63 22.11 5.89
C LYS A 130 -4.03 22.99 4.70
N PRO A 131 -4.56 24.20 4.95
CA PRO A 131 -4.80 25.15 3.88
C PRO A 131 -3.49 25.40 3.13
N PHE A 132 -3.53 25.32 1.81
CA PHE A 132 -2.41 25.72 0.98
C PHE A 132 -2.32 27.25 1.01
N TYR A 133 -1.45 27.78 1.87
CA TYR A 133 -1.10 29.20 1.84
C TYR A 133 0.03 29.39 0.82
N THR A 134 -0.31 29.76 -0.41
CA THR A 134 0.69 30.30 -1.35
C THR A 134 1.00 31.74 -0.92
N VAL A 135 2.26 31.98 -0.54
CA VAL A 135 2.82 33.31 -0.29
C VAL A 135 3.24 33.96 -1.60
#